data_AF-A0A925RLZ9-F1
#
_entry.id   AF-A0A925RLZ9-F1
#
_cell.length_a   1.000
_cell.length_b   1.000
_cell.length_c   1.000
_cell.angle_alpha   90.00
_cell.angle_beta   90.00
_cell.angle_gamma   90.00
#
_symmetry.space_group_name_H-M   'P 1'
#
loop_
_entity.id
_entity.type
_entity.pdbx_description
1 polymer ?
#
loop_
_entity_poly.entity_id
_entity_poly.type
_entity_poly.pdbx_seq_one_letter_code
_entity_poly.pdbx_strand_id
1 'polypeptide(L)'
;MPEEVQLHTLASVATASGETIKGARFVARAAPIDVHDGARGAASQVAAARAEHDDAVHHGWAYRIGPEPADFGWSDDGEPVGAAGASILRRIDALALLNVVVVVSRWGGGQRLSTGDLSKGYTEAARQVLAAARAIVFVPTTVVALRFDYPDSGPVQGVLAGCRATHEHADYGEHVDMVVRVRVPLQSQPTEARRAG
;
A
#
# COMPACT_ATOMS: atom_id res chain seq x y z
N MET A 1 -4.46 27.21 8.30
CA MET A 1 -4.43 26.28 7.16
C MET A 1 -4.45 24.88 7.74
N PRO A 2 -5.43 24.01 7.43
CA PRO A 2 -5.33 22.62 7.85
C PRO A 2 -4.06 22.02 7.24
N GLU A 3 -3.29 21.28 8.03
CA GLU A 3 -2.14 20.53 7.52
C GLU A 3 -2.64 19.52 6.48
N GLU A 4 -2.10 19.56 5.26
CA GLU A 4 -2.37 18.54 4.27
C GLU A 4 -1.85 17.20 4.82
N VAL A 5 -2.74 16.23 4.95
CA VAL A 5 -2.37 14.87 5.34
C VAL A 5 -1.44 14.31 4.27
N GLN A 6 -0.15 14.15 4.62
CA GLN A 6 0.84 13.61 3.71
C GLN A 6 0.77 12.08 3.72
N LEU A 7 0.22 11.51 2.64
CA LEU A 7 0.17 10.07 2.46
C LEU A 7 1.52 9.53 2.01
N HIS A 8 1.83 8.31 2.41
CA HIS A 8 3.10 7.66 2.09
C HIS A 8 2.88 6.27 1.50
N THR A 9 3.78 5.89 0.59
CA THR A 9 3.90 4.53 0.03
C THR A 9 5.37 4.14 -0.06
N LEU A 10 5.69 2.97 -0.59
CA LEU A 10 7.07 2.52 -0.81
C LEU A 10 7.55 2.86 -2.22
N ALA A 11 8.83 3.20 -2.37
CA ALA A 11 9.41 3.50 -3.68
C ALA A 11 9.67 2.24 -4.53
N SER A 12 9.94 1.12 -3.87
CA SER A 12 10.36 -0.13 -4.50
C SER A 12 10.18 -1.30 -3.54
N VAL A 13 10.35 -2.51 -4.07
CA VAL A 13 10.44 -3.71 -3.24
C VAL A 13 11.64 -3.60 -2.29
N ALA A 14 11.46 -4.06 -1.07
CA ALA A 14 12.50 -4.20 -0.06
C ALA A 14 12.39 -5.59 0.60
N THR A 15 13.52 -6.13 1.02
CA THR A 15 13.60 -7.38 1.78
C THR A 15 14.45 -7.19 3.03
N ALA A 16 14.08 -7.87 4.11
CA ALA A 16 14.86 -7.89 5.35
C ALA A 16 14.66 -9.21 6.09
N SER A 17 15.71 -9.69 6.73
CA SER A 17 15.65 -10.87 7.61
C SER A 17 15.43 -10.43 9.04
N GLY A 18 14.34 -10.89 9.66
CA GLY A 18 14.08 -10.67 11.07
C GLY A 18 14.99 -11.50 11.98
N GLU A 19 14.96 -11.19 13.27
CA GLU A 19 15.65 -12.00 14.28
C GLU A 19 15.08 -13.42 14.35
N THR A 20 15.96 -14.38 14.63
CA THR A 20 15.54 -15.76 14.88
C THR A 20 14.87 -15.86 16.25
N ILE A 21 13.66 -16.43 16.29
CA ILE A 21 12.93 -16.67 17.55
C ILE A 21 12.87 -18.17 17.80
N LYS A 22 13.54 -18.64 18.86
CA LYS A 22 13.61 -20.07 19.23
C LYS A 22 13.98 -20.99 18.05
N GLY A 23 14.91 -20.53 17.21
CA GLY A 23 15.37 -21.24 16.03
C GLY A 23 14.51 -21.05 14.77
N ALA A 24 13.34 -20.41 14.84
CA ALA A 24 12.55 -20.09 13.65
C ALA A 24 13.06 -18.82 12.99
N ARG A 25 13.17 -18.85 11.66
CA ARG A 25 13.64 -17.73 10.83
C ARG A 25 12.44 -17.04 10.17
N PHE A 26 12.53 -15.73 10.05
CA PHE A 26 11.52 -14.88 9.42
C PHE A 26 12.21 -13.98 8.38
N VAL A 27 11.72 -13.98 7.15
CA VAL A 27 12.19 -13.06 6.10
C VAL A 27 10.98 -12.31 5.57
N ALA A 28 11.08 -10.99 5.59
CA ALA A 28 10.00 -10.11 5.17
C ALA A 28 10.33 -9.46 3.82
N ARG A 29 9.31 -9.37 2.99
CA ARG A 29 9.29 -8.66 1.71
C ARG A 29 8.20 -7.60 1.79
N ALA A 30 8.55 -6.34 1.56
CA ALA A 30 7.60 -5.24 1.43
C ALA A 30 7.63 -4.73 0.00
N ALA A 31 6.47 -4.47 -0.60
CA ALA A 31 6.37 -4.02 -1.98
C ALA A 31 5.29 -2.95 -2.13
N PRO A 32 5.53 -1.92 -2.96
CA PRO A 32 4.46 -1.04 -3.40
C PRO A 32 3.50 -1.79 -4.33
N ILE A 33 2.23 -1.42 -4.26
CA ILE A 33 1.16 -1.92 -5.11
C ILE A 33 0.60 -0.76 -5.92
N ASP A 34 0.39 -0.94 -7.22
CA ASP A 34 -0.40 0.04 -7.96
C ASP A 34 -1.84 0.03 -7.41
N VAL A 35 -2.36 1.21 -7.06
CA VAL A 35 -3.73 1.36 -6.55
C VAL A 35 -4.76 0.78 -7.53
N HIS A 36 -4.48 0.80 -8.84
CA HIS A 36 -5.33 0.25 -9.88
C HIS A 36 -5.32 -1.29 -9.93
N ASP A 37 -4.24 -1.93 -9.47
CA ASP A 37 -4.15 -3.39 -9.39
C ASP A 37 -4.89 -3.95 -8.17
N GLY A 38 -5.03 -3.15 -7.11
CA GLY A 38 -5.78 -3.53 -5.91
C GLY A 38 -5.29 -4.84 -5.29
N ALA A 39 -6.22 -5.62 -4.76
CA ALA A 39 -5.94 -6.93 -4.17
C ALA A 39 -5.22 -7.91 -5.13
N ARG A 40 -5.36 -7.77 -6.47
CA ARG A 40 -4.63 -8.61 -7.44
C ARG A 40 -3.12 -8.30 -7.45
N GLY A 41 -2.76 -7.03 -7.29
CA GLY A 41 -1.37 -6.61 -7.13
C GLY A 41 -0.75 -7.23 -5.88
N ALA A 42 -1.48 -7.17 -4.76
CA ALA A 42 -1.06 -7.84 -3.52
C ALA A 42 -0.90 -9.35 -3.69
N ALA A 43 -1.87 -10.02 -4.32
CA ALA A 43 -1.79 -11.45 -4.61
C ALA A 43 -0.57 -11.82 -5.46
N SER A 44 -0.20 -10.99 -6.43
CA SER A 44 0.98 -11.19 -7.28
C SER A 44 2.28 -11.12 -6.47
N GLN A 45 2.37 -10.20 -5.50
CA GLN A 45 3.54 -10.13 -4.60
C GLN A 45 3.60 -11.29 -3.61
N VAL A 46 2.45 -11.78 -3.14
CA VAL A 46 2.38 -13.00 -2.32
C VAL A 46 2.87 -14.21 -3.12
N ALA A 47 2.44 -14.36 -4.37
CA ALA A 47 2.90 -15.42 -5.25
C ALA A 47 4.42 -15.33 -5.49
N ALA A 48 4.95 -14.12 -5.71
CA ALA A 48 6.38 -13.89 -5.86
C ALA A 48 7.17 -14.31 -4.61
N ALA A 49 6.70 -13.95 -3.40
CA ALA A 49 7.33 -14.36 -2.15
C ALA A 49 7.31 -15.88 -1.92
N ARG A 50 6.21 -16.55 -2.33
CA ARG A 50 6.12 -18.03 -2.29
C ARG A 50 7.06 -18.69 -3.27
N ALA A 51 7.20 -18.14 -4.48
CA ALA A 51 8.13 -18.67 -5.48
C ALA A 51 9.61 -18.45 -5.08
N GLU A 52 9.90 -17.32 -4.44
CA GLU A 52 11.26 -16.99 -3.98
C GLU A 52 11.69 -17.85 -2.77
N HIS A 53 10.74 -18.23 -1.92
CA HIS A 53 10.97 -18.95 -0.66
C HIS A 53 10.01 -20.15 -0.57
N ASP A 54 10.09 -21.05 -1.56
CA ASP A 54 9.22 -22.23 -1.68
C ASP A 54 9.42 -23.27 -0.57
N ASP A 55 10.58 -23.22 0.09
CA ASP A 55 10.96 -24.04 1.24
C ASP A 55 10.45 -23.50 2.59
N ALA A 56 9.82 -22.31 2.61
CA ALA A 56 9.21 -21.75 3.81
C ALA A 56 7.92 -22.51 4.18
N VAL A 57 7.64 -22.57 5.48
CA VAL A 57 6.47 -23.29 6.02
C VAL A 57 5.20 -22.46 5.91
N HIS A 58 5.31 -21.14 6.11
CA HIS A 58 4.19 -20.21 6.05
C HIS A 58 4.62 -18.88 5.44
N HIS A 59 3.68 -18.20 4.79
CA HIS A 59 3.81 -16.87 4.22
C HIS A 59 2.67 -15.98 4.72
N GLY A 60 2.76 -15.54 5.98
CA GLY A 60 1.82 -14.57 6.52
C GLY A 60 1.93 -13.24 5.78
N TRP A 61 0.80 -12.60 5.46
CA TRP A 61 0.82 -11.35 4.70
C TRP A 61 -0.26 -10.38 5.12
N ALA A 62 -0.06 -9.10 4.81
CA ALA A 62 -1.07 -8.06 4.88
C ALA A 62 -0.84 -6.98 3.82
N TYR A 63 -1.91 -6.32 3.39
CA TYR A 63 -1.83 -5.16 2.50
C TYR A 63 -2.81 -4.06 2.93
N ARG A 64 -2.51 -2.85 2.46
CA ARG A 64 -3.40 -1.68 2.50
C ARG A 64 -3.27 -0.91 1.19
N ILE A 65 -4.38 -0.61 0.52
CA ILE A 65 -4.41 -0.02 -0.82
C ILE A 65 -5.45 1.11 -0.88
N GLY A 66 -5.06 2.22 -1.49
CA GLY A 66 -5.89 3.41 -1.66
C GLY A 66 -6.01 4.27 -0.40
N PRO A 67 -6.43 5.54 -0.56
CA PRO A 67 -6.87 6.39 0.56
C PRO A 67 -8.25 5.94 1.09
N GLU A 68 -8.77 6.60 2.13
CA GLU A 68 -10.00 6.16 2.81
C GLU A 68 -11.29 6.18 1.94
N PRO A 69 -12.18 5.17 2.08
CA PRO A 69 -11.94 3.92 2.81
C PRO A 69 -10.93 3.05 2.06
N ALA A 70 -9.83 2.70 2.73
CA ALA A 70 -8.77 1.90 2.13
C ALA A 70 -9.19 0.44 2.03
N ASP A 71 -8.85 -0.21 0.92
CA ASP A 71 -8.94 -1.67 0.78
C ASP A 71 -7.79 -2.30 1.57
N PHE A 72 -8.09 -3.27 2.42
CA PHE A 72 -7.09 -3.95 3.23
C PHE A 72 -7.44 -5.43 3.39
N GLY A 73 -6.41 -6.24 3.51
CA GLY A 73 -6.56 -7.67 3.72
C GLY A 73 -5.32 -8.24 4.38
N TRP A 74 -5.49 -9.39 5.02
CA TRP A 74 -4.39 -10.10 5.65
C TRP A 74 -4.68 -11.60 5.71
N SER A 75 -3.63 -12.40 5.88
CA SER A 75 -3.73 -13.85 6.09
C SER A 75 -2.63 -14.33 7.02
N ASP A 76 -2.99 -15.30 7.86
CA ASP A 76 -2.04 -16.01 8.72
C ASP A 76 -1.39 -17.22 8.04
N ASP A 77 -1.82 -17.60 6.84
CA ASP A 77 -1.29 -18.74 6.08
C ASP A 77 -1.16 -20.05 6.88
N GLY A 78 -2.15 -20.36 7.73
CA GLY A 78 -2.15 -21.56 8.57
C GLY A 78 -1.44 -21.42 9.93
N GLU A 79 -0.90 -20.24 10.24
CA GLU A 79 -0.51 -19.88 11.61
C GLU A 79 -1.76 -19.69 12.50
N PRO A 80 -1.59 -19.69 13.84
CA PRO A 80 -2.68 -19.33 14.75
C PRO A 80 -3.29 -17.97 14.41
N VAL A 81 -4.61 -17.87 14.55
CA VAL A 81 -5.38 -16.68 14.15
C VAL A 81 -4.83 -15.41 14.81
N GLY A 82 -4.55 -14.41 13.99
CA GLY A 82 -4.01 -13.10 14.35
C GLY A 82 -2.51 -13.08 14.63
N ALA A 83 -1.80 -14.20 14.52
CA ALA A 83 -0.38 -14.27 14.83
C ALA A 83 0.48 -13.58 13.77
N ALA A 84 0.13 -13.71 12.49
CA ALA A 84 0.96 -13.25 11.38
C ALA A 84 0.33 -12.06 10.65
N GLY A 85 -0.73 -12.29 9.88
CA GLY A 85 -1.30 -11.27 9.00
C GLY A 85 -1.79 -10.04 9.77
N ALA A 86 -2.50 -10.24 10.89
CA ALA A 86 -2.94 -9.12 11.73
C ALA A 86 -1.76 -8.37 12.36
N SER A 87 -0.70 -9.07 12.75
CA SER A 87 0.53 -8.46 13.30
C SER A 87 1.26 -7.61 12.27
N ILE A 88 1.30 -8.05 11.01
CA ILE A 88 1.88 -7.32 9.89
C ILE A 88 1.04 -6.08 9.56
N LEU A 89 -0.30 -6.24 9.46
CA LEU A 89 -1.21 -5.13 9.14
C LEU A 89 -1.07 -3.98 10.15
N ARG A 90 -1.02 -4.30 11.46
CA ARG A 90 -0.79 -3.29 12.51
C ARG A 90 0.48 -2.48 12.29
N ARG A 91 1.53 -3.07 11.69
CA ARG A 91 2.78 -2.36 11.42
C ARG A 91 2.66 -1.43 10.21
N ILE A 92 1.94 -1.86 9.17
CA ILE A 92 1.59 -0.99 8.03
C ILE A 92 0.78 0.22 8.53
N ASP A 93 -0.23 -0.03 9.37
CA ASP A 93 -1.12 0.99 9.93
C ASP A 93 -0.38 1.97 10.84
N ALA A 94 0.52 1.48 11.70
CA ALA A 94 1.33 2.32 12.59
C ALA A 94 2.26 3.28 11.85
N LEU A 95 2.56 3.02 10.57
CA LEU A 95 3.36 3.89 9.71
C LEU A 95 2.50 4.70 8.73
N ALA A 96 1.17 4.59 8.80
CA ALA A 96 0.22 5.22 7.88
C ALA A 96 0.58 5.01 6.40
N LEU A 97 1.11 3.82 6.07
CA LEU A 97 1.50 3.46 4.71
C LEU A 97 0.29 2.98 3.91
N LEU A 98 0.20 3.44 2.67
CA LEU A 98 -0.82 3.06 1.69
C LEU A 98 -0.18 2.45 0.46
N ASN A 99 -0.95 1.68 -0.28
CA ASN A 99 -0.52 1.01 -1.51
C ASN A 99 0.69 0.10 -1.28
N VAL A 100 0.63 -0.69 -0.21
CA VAL A 100 1.73 -1.57 0.23
C VAL A 100 1.18 -2.94 0.57
N VAL A 101 1.97 -3.96 0.24
CA VAL A 101 1.85 -5.31 0.77
C VAL A 101 3.14 -5.68 1.50
N VAL A 102 3.00 -6.39 2.61
CA VAL A 102 4.11 -7.02 3.32
C VAL A 102 3.81 -8.51 3.44
N VAL A 103 4.78 -9.33 3.06
CA VAL A 103 4.75 -10.79 3.17
C VAL A 103 5.92 -11.21 4.03
N VAL A 104 5.68 -12.07 5.01
CA VAL A 104 6.71 -12.63 5.88
C VAL A 104 6.71 -14.14 5.69
N SER A 105 7.79 -14.65 5.12
CA SER A 105 8.06 -16.07 4.97
C SER A 105 8.72 -16.58 6.26
N ARG A 106 8.19 -17.67 6.82
CA ARG A 106 8.70 -18.29 8.05
C ARG A 106 9.18 -19.71 7.79
N TRP A 107 10.34 -20.04 8.34
CA TRP A 107 10.84 -21.40 8.44
C TRP A 107 10.70 -21.91 9.88
N GLY A 108 10.43 -23.20 10.03
CA GLY A 108 10.33 -23.85 11.33
C GLY A 108 11.62 -23.69 12.15
N GLY A 109 11.48 -23.78 13.48
CA GLY A 109 12.59 -23.87 14.41
C GLY A 109 12.60 -25.23 15.09
N GLY A 110 13.73 -25.62 15.67
CA GLY A 110 13.82 -26.85 16.47
C GLY A 110 12.98 -26.85 17.76
N GLN A 111 12.28 -25.75 18.05
CA GLN A 111 11.41 -25.58 19.22
C GLN A 111 10.02 -25.08 18.83
N ARG A 112 9.02 -25.46 19.63
CA ARG A 112 7.62 -25.06 19.43
C ARG A 112 7.42 -23.61 19.88
N LEU A 113 6.85 -22.80 18.99
CA LEU A 113 6.52 -21.40 19.25
C LEU A 113 5.11 -21.27 19.83
N SER A 114 4.94 -20.37 20.80
CA SER A 114 3.62 -19.92 21.23
C SER A 114 3.06 -18.90 20.23
N THR A 115 1.75 -18.62 20.28
CA THR A 115 1.13 -17.55 19.50
C THR A 115 1.81 -16.20 19.73
N GLY A 116 2.22 -15.90 20.97
CA GLY A 116 2.94 -14.67 21.29
C GLY A 116 4.34 -14.61 20.67
N ASP A 117 5.06 -15.73 20.64
CA ASP A 117 6.36 -15.81 19.96
C ASP A 117 6.22 -15.60 18.45
N LEU A 118 5.17 -16.16 17.83
CA LEU A 118 4.85 -15.96 16.42
C LEU A 118 4.54 -14.50 16.13
N SER A 119 3.60 -13.91 16.88
CA SER A 119 3.27 -12.48 16.75
C SER A 119 4.50 -11.60 16.85
N LYS A 120 5.38 -11.86 17.81
CA LYS A 120 6.63 -11.12 17.96
C LYS A 120 7.51 -11.25 16.71
N GLY A 121 7.68 -12.45 16.16
CA GLY A 121 8.50 -12.69 14.96
C GLY A 121 7.96 -11.99 13.72
N TYR A 122 6.67 -12.11 13.47
CA TYR A 122 6.00 -11.43 12.35
C TYR A 122 6.05 -9.91 12.48
N THR A 123 5.76 -9.37 13.67
CA THR A 123 5.85 -7.92 13.93
C THR A 123 7.27 -7.41 13.74
N GLU A 124 8.28 -8.12 14.24
CA GLU A 124 9.68 -7.68 14.14
C GLU A 124 10.19 -7.74 12.70
N ALA A 125 9.91 -8.82 11.97
CA ALA A 125 10.28 -8.92 10.56
C ALA A 125 9.61 -7.82 9.71
N ALA A 126 8.31 -7.56 9.92
CA ALA A 126 7.60 -6.46 9.27
C ALA A 126 8.20 -5.09 9.63
N ARG A 127 8.57 -4.88 10.90
CA ARG A 127 9.20 -3.65 11.37
C ARG A 127 10.53 -3.41 10.66
N GLN A 128 11.37 -4.43 10.54
CA GLN A 128 12.69 -4.32 9.92
C GLN A 128 12.61 -4.02 8.42
N VAL A 129 11.76 -4.75 7.67
CA VAL A 129 11.64 -4.48 6.23
C VAL A 129 11.06 -3.10 5.95
N LEU A 130 10.08 -2.65 6.74
CA LEU A 130 9.48 -1.32 6.57
C LEU A 130 10.43 -0.20 6.99
N ALA A 131 11.36 -0.46 7.90
CA ALA A 131 12.43 0.50 8.25
C ALA A 131 13.53 0.55 7.17
N ALA A 132 13.81 -0.57 6.51
CA ALA A 132 14.78 -0.64 5.41
C ALA A 132 14.20 -0.11 4.09
N ALA A 133 12.88 -0.16 3.92
CA ALA A 133 12.21 0.31 2.72
C ALA A 133 12.22 1.85 2.61
N ARG A 134 12.43 2.35 1.40
CA ARG A 134 12.36 3.79 1.13
C ARG A 134 10.91 4.22 0.99
N ALA A 135 10.39 4.92 2.00
CA ALA A 135 9.08 5.57 1.92
C ALA A 135 9.14 6.83 1.05
N ILE A 136 8.09 7.06 0.26
CA ILE A 136 7.90 8.24 -0.59
C ILE A 136 6.49 8.79 -0.41
N VAL A 137 6.33 10.07 -0.73
CA VAL A 137 5.02 10.73 -0.70
C VAL A 137 4.13 10.15 -1.80
N PHE A 138 2.93 9.74 -1.41
CA PHE A 138 1.87 9.35 -2.32
C PHE A 138 0.91 10.53 -2.52
N VAL A 139 0.67 10.92 -3.77
CA VAL A 139 -0.32 11.94 -4.11
C VAL A 139 -1.46 11.23 -4.85
N PRO A 140 -2.66 11.13 -4.26
CA PRO A 140 -3.81 10.55 -4.94
C PRO A 140 -4.10 11.30 -6.23
N THR A 141 -4.31 10.56 -7.30
CA THR A 141 -4.69 11.11 -8.60
C THR A 141 -5.86 10.33 -9.18
N THR A 142 -6.68 11.00 -9.98
CA THR A 142 -7.73 10.36 -10.78
C THR A 142 -7.56 10.73 -12.25
N VAL A 143 -8.05 9.86 -13.12
CA VAL A 143 -8.08 10.09 -14.57
C VAL A 143 -9.41 10.74 -14.94
N VAL A 144 -9.36 11.81 -15.71
CA VAL A 144 -10.52 12.54 -16.21
C VAL A 144 -10.45 12.59 -17.73
N ALA A 145 -11.55 12.21 -18.37
CA ALA A 145 -11.76 12.41 -19.79
C ALA A 145 -12.50 13.74 -20.01
N LEU A 146 -11.98 14.54 -20.93
CA LEU A 146 -12.50 15.84 -21.31
C LEU A 146 -12.83 15.80 -22.80
N ARG A 147 -13.98 16.36 -23.18
CA ARG A 147 -14.33 16.65 -24.57
C ARG A 147 -14.70 18.12 -24.66
N PHE A 148 -14.06 18.87 -25.56
CA PHE A 148 -14.31 20.29 -25.74
C PHE A 148 -14.03 20.76 -27.17
N ASP A 149 -14.60 21.91 -27.53
CA ASP A 149 -14.40 22.51 -28.85
C ASP A 149 -13.06 23.28 -28.90
N TYR A 150 -12.47 23.39 -30.09
CA TYR A 150 -11.19 24.08 -30.28
C TYR A 150 -11.10 25.49 -29.65
N PRO A 151 -12.15 26.34 -29.69
CA PRO A 151 -12.13 27.65 -29.02
C PRO A 151 -11.88 27.58 -27.51
N ASP A 152 -12.25 26.47 -26.86
CA ASP A 152 -12.08 26.27 -25.41
C ASP A 152 -10.69 25.74 -25.03
N SER A 153 -9.81 25.47 -26.01
CA SER A 153 -8.47 24.93 -25.76
C SER A 153 -7.65 25.77 -24.79
N GLY A 154 -7.66 27.10 -24.94
CA GLY A 154 -6.94 28.01 -24.05
C GLY A 154 -7.43 27.94 -22.59
N PRO A 155 -8.73 28.17 -22.33
CA PRO A 155 -9.33 28.02 -21.01
C PRO A 155 -9.07 26.66 -20.37
N VAL A 156 -9.25 25.56 -21.12
CA VAL A 156 -9.04 24.19 -20.61
C VAL A 156 -7.58 23.99 -20.18
N GLN A 157 -6.62 24.39 -21.01
CA GLN A 157 -5.19 24.30 -20.67
C GLN A 157 -4.85 25.12 -19.42
N GLY A 158 -5.47 26.29 -19.25
CA GLY A 158 -5.31 27.12 -18.05
C GLY A 158 -5.78 26.41 -16.77
N VAL A 159 -6.94 25.75 -16.81
CA VAL A 159 -7.46 24.97 -15.67
C VAL A 159 -6.54 23.77 -15.37
N LEU A 160 -6.12 23.03 -16.40
CA LEU A 160 -5.25 21.86 -16.25
C LEU A 160 -3.90 22.23 -15.62
N ALA A 161 -3.31 23.35 -16.03
CA ALA A 161 -2.07 23.87 -15.46
C ALA A 161 -2.24 24.20 -13.97
N GLY A 162 -3.36 24.84 -13.59
CA GLY A 162 -3.69 25.14 -12.19
C GLY A 162 -3.84 23.89 -11.32
N CYS A 163 -4.40 22.81 -11.88
CA CYS A 163 -4.57 21.53 -11.19
C CYS A 163 -3.31 20.66 -11.13
N ARG A 164 -2.19 21.12 -11.72
CA ARG A 164 -0.98 20.31 -11.93
C ARG A 164 -1.29 18.95 -12.58
N ALA A 165 -2.17 18.99 -13.59
CA ALA A 165 -2.57 17.82 -14.34
C ALA A 165 -1.39 17.26 -15.17
N THR A 166 -1.35 15.95 -15.32
CA THR A 166 -0.45 15.27 -16.26
C THR A 166 -1.27 14.82 -17.48
N HIS A 167 -0.81 15.13 -18.69
CA HIS A 167 -1.46 14.65 -19.92
C HIS A 167 -1.16 13.16 -20.13
N GLU A 168 -2.19 12.35 -20.39
CA GLU A 168 -2.03 10.94 -20.74
C GLU A 168 -2.20 10.74 -22.25
N HIS A 169 -3.29 11.25 -22.82
CA HIS A 169 -3.61 11.11 -24.24
C HIS A 169 -4.49 12.26 -24.76
N ALA A 170 -4.43 12.55 -26.05
CA ALA A 170 -5.34 13.50 -26.70
C ALA A 170 -5.60 13.13 -28.16
N ASP A 171 -6.86 13.12 -28.56
CA ASP A 171 -7.34 12.94 -29.92
C ASP A 171 -7.95 14.24 -30.44
N TYR A 172 -7.53 14.64 -31.65
CA TYR A 172 -7.96 15.87 -32.29
C TYR A 172 -8.82 15.52 -33.51
N GLY A 173 -10.13 15.48 -33.29
CA GLY A 173 -11.13 15.21 -34.33
C GLY A 173 -12.02 16.43 -34.55
N GLU A 174 -13.32 16.19 -34.68
CA GLU A 174 -14.34 17.26 -34.68
C GLU A 174 -14.31 18.07 -33.37
N HIS A 175 -14.13 17.37 -32.25
CA HIS A 175 -13.82 17.93 -30.95
C HIS A 175 -12.42 17.51 -30.51
N VAL A 176 -11.89 18.16 -29.49
CA VAL A 176 -10.71 17.68 -28.76
C VAL A 176 -11.18 16.74 -27.67
N ASP A 177 -10.74 15.48 -27.74
CA ASP A 177 -10.92 14.47 -26.71
C ASP A 177 -9.59 14.31 -25.97
N MET A 178 -9.57 14.52 -24.66
CA MET A 178 -8.34 14.54 -23.88
C MET A 178 -8.49 13.72 -22.60
N VAL A 179 -7.48 12.91 -22.31
CA VAL A 179 -7.37 12.16 -21.06
C VAL A 179 -6.22 12.75 -20.24
N VAL A 180 -6.55 13.19 -19.02
CA VAL A 180 -5.60 13.79 -18.09
C VAL A 180 -5.67 13.11 -16.74
N ARG A 181 -4.56 13.12 -16.02
CA ARG A 181 -4.47 12.71 -14.62
C ARG A 181 -4.39 13.95 -13.74
N VAL A 182 -5.34 14.11 -12.83
CA VAL A 182 -5.40 15.26 -11.91
C VAL A 182 -5.26 14.78 -10.46
N ARG A 183 -4.71 15.64 -9.60
CA ARG A 183 -4.63 15.35 -8.16
C ARG A 183 -6.02 15.39 -7.54
N VAL A 184 -6.32 14.43 -6.68
CA VAL A 184 -7.57 14.41 -5.92
C VAL A 184 -7.29 15.06 -4.56
N PRO A 185 -8.01 16.13 -4.20
CA PRO A 185 -7.94 16.66 -2.85
C PRO A 185 -8.40 15.60 -1.86
N LEU A 186 -7.59 15.30 -0.83
CA LEU A 186 -8.05 14.50 0.29
C LEU A 186 -9.15 15.30 1.00
N GLN A 187 -10.39 14.81 0.94
CA GLN A 187 -11.44 15.40 1.77
C GLN A 187 -11.04 15.21 3.23
N SER A 188 -10.88 16.32 3.96
CA SER A 188 -10.74 16.27 5.40
C SER A 188 -11.99 15.58 5.95
N GLN A 189 -11.83 14.50 6.72
CA GLN A 189 -12.93 13.93 7.48
C GLN A 189 -13.67 15.07 8.21
N PRO A 190 -15.01 15.14 8.19
CA PRO A 190 -15.71 16.09 9.03
C PRO A 190 -15.30 15.79 10.47
N THR A 191 -14.73 16.79 11.15
CA THR A 191 -14.47 16.69 12.59
C THR A 191 -15.79 16.34 13.25
N GLU A 192 -15.95 15.09 13.71
CA GLU A 192 -17.06 14.75 14.59
C GLU A 192 -16.93 15.68 15.79
N ALA A 193 -17.81 16.69 15.84
CA ALA A 193 -17.98 17.50 17.01
C ALA A 193 -18.32 16.54 18.14
N ARG A 194 -17.37 16.37 19.08
CA ARG A 194 -17.60 15.73 20.36
C ARG A 194 -18.91 16.28 20.91
N ARG A 195 -19.97 15.48 20.85
CA ARG A 195 -21.16 15.71 21.67
C ARG A 195 -20.72 15.44 23.10
N ALA A 196 -20.41 16.51 23.82
CA ALA A 196 -20.49 16.50 25.27
C ALA A 196 -21.95 16.16 25.62
N GLY A 197 -22.13 15.04 26.32
CA GLY A 197 -23.37 14.57 26.92
C GLY A 197 -23.00 13.67 28.08
#